data_AF-A0A258MM02-F1
#
_entry.id   AF-A0A258MM02-F1
#
_cell.length_a   1.000
_cell.length_b   1.000
_cell.length_c   1.000
_cell.angle_alpha   90.00
_cell.angle_beta   90.00
_cell.angle_gamma   90.00
#
_symmetry.space_group_name_H-M   'P 1'
#
loop_
_entity.id
_entity.type
_entity.pdbx_description
1 polymer ?
#
loop_
_entity_poly.entity_id
_entity_poly.type
_entity_poly.pdbx_seq_one_letter_code
_entity_poly.pdbx_strand_id
1 'polypeptide(L)'
;MEQYGKILLIAMPVFLLLVLFEKWWGWSKGQDTVRNMDMISSLSSGVTNVTKDVLGLSITIISYGWMVDHLAIVQVSSRFWCYVIAFMALDLTGYLVHRIDHEYNFFWNAHII
;
A
#
# COMPACT_ATOMS: atom_id res chain seq x y z
N MET A 1 9.82 7.45 8.95
CA MET A 1 10.59 7.04 7.75
C MET A 1 11.55 5.91 8.04
N GLU A 2 12.41 6.03 9.06
CA GLU A 2 13.45 5.03 9.31
C GLU A 2 12.90 3.62 9.57
N GLN A 3 11.90 3.48 10.44
CA GLN A 3 11.28 2.17 10.74
C GLN A 3 10.53 1.57 9.54
N TYR A 4 9.75 2.39 8.83
CA TYR A 4 9.02 1.94 7.64
C TYR A 4 9.96 1.45 6.53
N GLY A 5 11.00 2.23 6.23
CA GLY A 5 12.02 1.85 5.25
C GLY A 5 12.79 0.60 5.68
N LYS A 6 13.17 0.48 6.96
CA LYS A 6 13.82 -0.72 7.50
C LYS A 6 12.96 -1.98 7.35
N ILE A 7 11.64 -1.86 7.59
CA ILE A 7 10.72 -2.99 7.42
C ILE A 7 10.65 -3.39 5.95
N LEU A 8 10.50 -2.44 5.02
CA LEU A 8 10.46 -2.74 3.58
C LEU A 8 11.74 -3.42 3.08
N LEU A 9 12.91 -2.98 3.56
CA LEU A 9 14.20 -3.58 3.20
C LEU A 9 14.31 -5.07 3.59
N ILE A 10 13.55 -5.52 4.58
CA ILE A 10 13.52 -6.93 5.01
C ILE A 10 12.35 -7.66 4.35
N ALA A 11 11.16 -7.05 4.34
CA ALA A 11 9.94 -7.67 3.86
C ALA A 11 9.99 -7.95 2.35
N MET A 12 10.54 -7.03 1.54
CA MET A 12 10.59 -7.20 0.08
C MET A 12 11.47 -8.39 -0.34
N PRO A 13 12.71 -8.56 0.16
CA PRO A 13 13.51 -9.75 -0.13
C PRO A 13 12.88 -11.06 0.34
N VAL A 14 12.31 -11.07 1.55
CA VAL A 14 11.65 -12.26 2.09
C VAL A 14 10.46 -12.66 1.21
N PHE A 15 9.63 -11.69 0.81
CA PHE A 15 8.51 -11.93 -0.09
C PHE A 15 8.98 -12.49 -1.44
N LEU A 16 10.01 -11.90 -2.05
CA LEU A 16 10.55 -12.38 -3.32
C LEU A 16 11.08 -13.83 -3.20
N LEU A 17 11.79 -14.14 -2.11
CA LEU A 17 12.26 -15.50 -1.86
C LEU A 17 11.12 -16.51 -1.74
N LEU A 18 10.03 -16.14 -1.06
CA LEU A 18 8.85 -16.98 -0.93
C LEU A 18 8.15 -17.23 -2.28
N VAL A 19 7.99 -16.19 -3.11
CA VAL A 19 7.41 -16.32 -4.46
C VAL A 19 8.25 -17.24 -5.35
N LEU A 20 9.58 -17.06 -5.34
CA LEU A 20 10.49 -17.91 -6.10
C LEU A 20 10.50 -19.36 -5.58
N PHE A 21 10.40 -19.54 -4.26
CA PHE A 21 10.29 -20.85 -3.64
C PHE A 21 9.00 -21.58 -4.05
N GLU A 22 7.85 -20.89 -4.02
CA GLU A 22 6.58 -21.45 -4.48
C GLU A 22 6.64 -21.86 -5.95
N LYS A 23 7.23 -21.00 -6.80
CA LYS A 23 7.44 -21.30 -8.22
C LYS A 23 8.30 -22.55 -8.43
N TRP A 24 9.42 -22.64 -7.71
CA TRP A 24 10.32 -23.79 -7.78
C TRP A 24 9.65 -25.07 -7.28
N TRP A 25 8.86 -24.98 -6.22
CA TRP A 25 8.10 -26.09 -5.67
C TRP A 25 7.06 -26.62 -6.66
N GLY A 26 6.27 -25.73 -7.28
CA GLY A 26 5.28 -26.10 -8.29
C GLY A 26 5.92 -26.76 -9.51
N TRP A 27 7.06 -26.23 -9.97
CA TRP A 27 7.85 -26.85 -11.04
C TRP A 27 8.36 -28.25 -10.66
N SER A 28 8.93 -28.39 -9.46
CA SER A 28 9.48 -29.67 -8.97
C SER A 28 8.42 -30.76 -8.80
N LYS A 29 7.17 -30.38 -8.50
CA LYS A 29 6.02 -31.29 -8.37
C LYS A 29 5.28 -31.54 -9.69
N GLY A 30 5.68 -30.89 -10.79
CA GLY A 30 4.97 -30.97 -12.07
C GLY A 30 3.57 -30.33 -12.04
N GLN A 31 3.28 -29.52 -11.02
CA GLN A 31 2.02 -28.80 -10.83
C GLN A 31 2.31 -27.31 -10.71
N ASP A 32 2.73 -26.71 -11.82
CA ASP A 32 3.07 -25.28 -11.88
C ASP A 32 1.80 -24.41 -11.90
N THR A 33 1.38 -23.96 -10.72
CA THR A 33 0.22 -23.06 -10.54
C THR A 33 0.57 -21.59 -10.75
N VAL A 34 1.86 -21.22 -10.71
CA VAL A 34 2.33 -19.84 -10.76
C VAL A 34 2.88 -19.53 -12.15
N ARG A 35 2.01 -19.16 -13.10
CA ARG A 35 2.43 -18.90 -14.50
C ARG A 35 3.45 -17.74 -14.54
N ASN A 36 4.48 -17.86 -15.37
CA ASN A 36 5.58 -16.88 -15.42
C ASN A 36 5.10 -15.44 -15.69
N MET A 37 4.19 -15.27 -16.65
CA MET A 37 3.67 -13.95 -17.00
C MET A 37 2.84 -13.35 -15.87
N ASP A 38 2.05 -14.17 -15.17
CA ASP A 38 1.21 -13.72 -14.05
C ASP A 38 2.09 -13.30 -12.86
N MET A 39 3.15 -14.06 -12.58
CA MET A 39 4.15 -13.73 -11.57
C MET A 39 4.89 -12.42 -11.89
N ILE A 40 5.39 -12.26 -13.14
CA ILE A 40 6.10 -11.04 -13.54
C ILE A 40 5.18 -9.83 -13.48
N SER A 41 3.94 -9.96 -13.99
CA SER A 41 2.94 -8.90 -13.94
C SER A 41 2.61 -8.51 -12.50
N SER A 42 2.40 -9.48 -11.61
CA SER A 42 2.10 -9.25 -10.20
C SER A 42 3.27 -8.59 -9.45
N LEU A 43 4.50 -9.07 -9.67
CA LEU A 43 5.70 -8.48 -9.08
C LEU A 43 5.92 -7.05 -9.56
N SER A 44 5.72 -6.79 -10.86
CA SER A 44 5.85 -5.46 -11.45
C SER A 44 4.81 -4.49 -10.86
N SER A 45 3.55 -4.93 -10.76
CA SER A 45 2.47 -4.19 -10.10
C SER A 45 2.81 -3.86 -8.64
N GLY A 46 3.31 -4.85 -7.89
CA GLY A 46 3.75 -4.67 -6.50
C GLY A 46 4.86 -3.62 -6.36
N VAL A 47 5.87 -3.68 -7.24
CA VAL A 47 6.97 -2.69 -7.25
C VAL A 47 6.45 -1.29 -7.60
N THR A 48 5.55 -1.16 -8.57
CA THR A 48 4.94 0.14 -8.93
C THR A 48 4.11 0.71 -7.77
N ASN A 49 3.32 -0.12 -7.08
CA ASN A 49 2.54 0.30 -5.91
C ASN A 49 3.44 0.79 -4.77
N VAL A 50 4.46 0.01 -4.39
CA VAL A 50 5.42 0.43 -3.35
C VAL A 50 6.13 1.73 -3.74
N THR A 51 6.52 1.87 -5.01
CA THR A 51 7.17 3.09 -5.49
C THR A 51 6.24 4.30 -5.39
N LYS A 52 4.99 4.16 -5.83
CA LYS A 52 3.96 5.19 -5.70
C LYS A 52 3.76 5.59 -4.24
N ASP A 53 3.66 4.63 -3.33
CA ASP A 53 3.42 4.88 -1.91
C ASP A 53 4.59 5.60 -1.25
N VAL A 54 5.84 5.18 -1.54
CA VAL A 54 7.04 5.84 -1.02
C VAL A 54 7.19 7.26 -1.55
N LEU A 55 6.89 7.50 -2.82
CA LEU A 55 6.90 8.85 -3.41
C LEU A 55 5.81 9.74 -2.78
N GLY A 56 4.58 9.21 -2.64
CA GLY A 56 3.48 9.92 -2.00
C GLY A 56 3.79 10.29 -0.55
N LEU A 57 4.41 9.38 0.20
CA LEU A 57 4.87 9.62 1.56
C LEU A 57 5.96 10.71 1.61
N SER A 58 6.91 10.69 0.68
CA SER A 58 7.97 11.70 0.59
C SER A 58 7.40 13.09 0.36
N ILE A 59 6.49 13.23 -0.61
CA ILE A 59 5.80 14.50 -0.90
C ILE A 59 5.05 14.97 0.34
N THR A 60 4.24 14.09 0.93
CA THR A 60 3.42 14.40 2.11
C THR A 60 4.27 14.91 3.27
N ILE A 61 5.39 14.24 3.58
CA ILE A 61 6.25 14.64 4.71
C ILE A 61 6.91 15.99 4.46
N ILE A 62 7.43 16.21 3.25
CA ILE A 62 8.10 17.47 2.89
C ILE A 62 7.11 18.64 2.94
N SER A 63 5.89 18.44 2.43
CA SER A 63 4.87 19.48 2.42
C SER A 63 4.19 19.67 3.78
N TYR A 64 4.20 18.66 4.66
CA TYR A 64 3.41 18.66 5.89
C TYR A 64 3.68 19.89 6.78
N GLY A 65 4.96 20.23 7.04
CA GLY A 65 5.30 21.38 7.88
C GLY A 65 4.74 22.69 7.33
N TRP A 66 4.93 22.93 6.02
CA TRP A 66 4.37 24.10 5.36
C TRP A 66 2.84 24.14 5.43
N MET A 67 2.18 22.99 5.23
CA MET A 67 0.73 22.88 5.34
C MET A 67 0.24 23.17 6.76
N VAL A 68 0.94 22.69 7.79
CA VAL A 68 0.58 22.98 9.19
C VAL A 68 0.72 24.47 9.48
N ASP A 69 1.80 25.10 9.02
CA ASP A 69 2.06 26.51 9.31
C ASP A 69 1.09 27.47 8.59
N HIS A 70 0.61 27.11 7.38
CA HIS A 70 -0.15 28.02 6.52
C HIS A 70 -1.62 27.62 6.30
N LEU A 71 -1.97 26.33 6.43
CA LEU A 71 -3.31 25.82 6.12
C LEU A 71 -4.06 25.27 7.34
N ALA A 72 -3.38 25.01 8.46
CA ALA A 72 -4.06 24.43 9.62
C ALA A 72 -5.02 25.45 10.27
N ILE A 73 -6.32 25.12 10.25
CA ILE A 73 -7.36 25.89 10.93
C ILE A 73 -7.45 25.51 12.42
N VAL A 74 -7.10 24.26 12.76
CA VAL A 74 -7.17 23.71 14.11
C VAL A 74 -5.92 22.88 14.39
N GLN A 75 -5.39 22.98 15.61
CA GLN A 75 -4.29 22.13 16.09
C GLN A 75 -4.83 21.00 16.96
N VAL A 76 -4.51 19.76 16.59
CA VAL A 76 -4.93 18.56 17.32
C VAL A 76 -3.72 17.99 18.05
N SER A 77 -3.84 17.81 19.37
CA SER A 77 -2.79 17.17 20.17
C SER A 77 -2.82 15.64 20.00
N SER A 78 -1.65 15.01 19.95
CA SER A 78 -1.50 13.57 19.81
C SER A 78 -1.89 12.83 21.09
N ARG A 79 -3.20 12.68 21.32
CA ARG A 79 -3.80 11.93 22.43
C ARG A 79 -4.39 10.62 21.93
N PHE A 80 -4.63 9.68 22.83
CA PHE A 80 -5.24 8.38 22.52
C PHE A 80 -6.46 8.49 21.59
N TRP A 81 -7.37 9.43 21.88
CA TRP A 81 -8.57 9.64 21.05
C TRP A 81 -8.27 10.10 19.62
N CYS A 82 -7.17 10.81 19.37
CA CYS A 82 -6.75 11.17 18.02
C CYS A 82 -6.51 9.92 17.18
N TYR A 83 -5.84 8.91 17.75
CA TYR A 83 -5.57 7.65 17.07
C TYR A 83 -6.83 6.82 16.86
N VAL A 84 -7.73 6.76 17.85
CA VAL A 84 -9.01 6.05 17.71
C VAL A 84 -9.87 6.67 16.61
N ILE A 85 -10.01 7.99 16.60
CA ILE A 85 -10.79 8.69 15.58
C ILE A 85 -10.12 8.53 14.20
N ALA A 86 -8.80 8.68 14.11
CA ALA A 86 -8.08 8.49 12.86
C ALA A 86 -8.25 7.07 12.31
N PHE A 87 -8.19 6.05 13.17
CA PHE A 87 -8.44 4.66 12.78
C PHE A 87 -9.83 4.48 12.18
N MET A 88 -10.88 4.92 12.89
CA MET A 88 -12.26 4.81 12.42
C MET A 88 -12.50 5.60 11.13
N ALA A 89 -11.92 6.80 11.01
CA ALA A 89 -12.04 7.63 9.82
C ALA A 89 -11.36 6.98 8.61
N LEU A 90 -10.13 6.47 8.78
CA LEU A 90 -9.39 5.79 7.71
C LEU A 90 -10.11 4.52 7.25
N ASP A 91 -10.64 3.72 8.18
CA ASP A 91 -11.40 2.51 7.88
C ASP A 91 -12.67 2.84 7.09
N LEU A 92 -13.46 3.81 7.57
CA LEU A 92 -14.67 4.25 6.88
C LEU A 92 -14.38 4.82 5.49
N THR A 93 -13.34 5.65 5.35
CA THR A 93 -12.95 6.18 4.04
C THR A 93 -12.54 5.06 3.10
N GLY A 94 -11.77 4.08 3.57
CA GLY A 94 -11.41 2.90 2.79
C GLY A 94 -12.63 2.14 2.28
N TYR A 95 -13.60 1.87 3.16
CA TYR A 95 -14.86 1.22 2.79
C TYR A 95 -15.67 2.02 1.76
N LEU A 96 -15.80 3.33 1.95
CA LEU A 96 -16.57 4.19 1.05
C LEU A 96 -15.94 4.24 -0.34
N VAL A 97 -14.63 4.40 -0.44
CA VAL A 97 -13.92 4.37 -1.72
C VAL A 97 -14.12 3.03 -2.41
N HIS A 98 -13.89 1.92 -1.69
CA HIS A 98 -14.09 0.58 -2.21
C HIS A 98 -15.52 0.34 -2.72
N ARG A 99 -16.52 0.84 -1.99
CA ARG A 99 -17.92 0.77 -2.42
C ARG A 99 -18.16 1.59 -3.70
N ILE A 100 -17.66 2.82 -3.76
CA ILE A 100 -17.82 3.71 -4.93
C ILE A 100 -17.18 3.07 -6.17
N ASP A 101 -16.03 2.43 -6.01
CA ASP A 101 -15.33 1.71 -7.09
C ASP A 101 -16.17 0.55 -7.67
N HIS A 102 -17.03 -0.06 -6.85
CA HIS A 102 -17.97 -1.09 -7.29
C HIS A 102 -19.30 -0.55 -7.82
N GLU A 103 -19.71 0.65 -7.39
CA GLU A 103 -21.01 1.24 -7.74
C GLU A 103 -20.94 2.02 -9.06
N TYR A 104 -19.78 2.60 -9.40
CA TYR A 104 -19.61 3.46 -10.57
C TYR A 104 -18.49 2.97 -11.50
N ASN A 105 -18.83 2.74 -12.77
CA ASN A 105 -17.89 2.18 -13.77
C ASN A 105 -16.62 3.02 -14.00
N PHE A 106 -16.67 4.34 -13.81
CA PHE A 106 -15.49 5.19 -13.93
C PHE A 106 -14.43 4.85 -12.87
N PHE A 107 -14.87 4.56 -11.64
CA PHE A 107 -14.00 4.24 -10.52
C PHE A 107 -13.61 2.77 -10.46
N TRP A 108 -14.18 1.92 -11.32
CA TRP A 108 -13.81 0.51 -11.42
C TRP A 108 -12.31 0.30 -11.72
N ASN A 109 -11.67 1.21 -12.46
CA ASN A 109 -10.22 1.14 -12.70
C ASN A 109 -9.39 1.48 -11.44
N ALA A 110 -9.95 2.23 -10.49
CA ALA A 110 -9.35 2.53 -9.21
C ALA A 110 -9.57 1.42 -8.17
N HIS A 111 -10.42 0.44 -8.49
CA HIS A 111 -10.66 -0.73 -7.66
C HIS A 111 -9.39 -1.58 -7.56
N ILE A 112 -8.68 -1.45 -6.44
CA ILE A 112 -7.55 -2.30 -6.10
C ILE A 112 -8.10 -3.42 -5.18
N ILE A 113 -8.03 -4.66 -5.66
CA ILE A 113 -8.33 -5.88 -4.89
C ILE A 113 -7.11 -6.24 -4.04
#